data_AF-A0AAV5TCB2-F1
#
_entry.id   AF-A0AAV5TCB2-F1
#
_cell.length_a   1.000
_cell.length_b   1.000
_cell.length_c   1.000
_cell.angle_alpha   90.00
_cell.angle_beta   90.00
_cell.angle_gamma   90.00
#
_symmetry.space_group_name_H-M   'P 1'
#
loop_
_entity.id
_entity.type
_entity.pdbx_description
1 polymer ?
#
loop_
_entity_poly.entity_id
_entity_poly.type
_entity_poly.pdbx_seq_one_letter_code
_entity_poly.pdbx_strand_id
1 'polypeptide(L)'
;MGDFDTSKDYQLAGAILFPMAIVGLTCNLSVVFFLKSMPSLNNSFGSLTLSQATVDSFHQFLFSFYVAPTIFFRNSFMYAISDQCGYAILSAYQICCFSHVLISFNRFVAVYSPLSYPVLFSKWNTRKMIVSCWVLGISIMTFMLQYG
;
A
#
# COMPACT_ATOMS: atom_id res chain seq x y z
N MET A 1 18.70 -29.56 25.89
CA MET A 1 17.91 -28.38 25.50
C MET A 1 18.77 -27.68 24.45
N GLY A 2 18.47 -27.92 23.17
CA GLY A 2 19.34 -27.45 22.08
C GLY A 2 19.36 -25.93 22.03
N ASP A 3 20.56 -25.36 21.97
CA ASP A 3 20.75 -23.93 21.70
C ASP A 3 20.07 -23.61 20.37
N PHE A 4 18.96 -22.87 20.43
CA PHE A 4 18.39 -22.24 19.24
C PHE A 4 19.37 -21.15 18.81
N ASP A 5 20.17 -21.45 17.80
CA ASP A 5 21.07 -20.48 17.15
C ASP A 5 20.24 -19.38 16.46
N THR A 6 19.89 -18.37 17.24
CA THR A 6 19.10 -17.20 16.85
C THR A 6 19.87 -16.30 15.87
N SER A 7 21.13 -16.61 15.57
CA SER A 7 21.98 -15.81 14.68
C SER A 7 21.56 -15.87 13.20
N LYS A 8 20.75 -16.87 12.80
CA LYS A 8 20.27 -17.01 11.41
C LYS A 8 18.79 -16.68 11.22
N ASP A 9 18.06 -16.41 12.29
CA ASP A 9 16.61 -16.19 12.23
C ASP A 9 16.23 -14.97 11.38
N TYR A 10 17.06 -13.91 11.40
CA TYR A 10 16.83 -12.75 10.54
C TYR A 10 17.08 -13.06 9.06
N GLN A 11 18.09 -13.89 8.73
CA GLN A 11 18.34 -14.29 7.34
C GLN A 11 17.16 -15.12 6.82
N LEU A 12 16.63 -16.01 7.65
CA LEU A 12 15.42 -16.75 7.33
C LEU A 12 14.22 -15.82 7.14
N ALA A 13 14.03 -14.84 8.02
CA ALA A 13 12.95 -13.85 7.90
C ALA A 13 13.06 -13.06 6.59
N GLY A 14 14.25 -12.58 6.22
CA GLY A 14 14.49 -11.91 4.94
C GLY A 14 14.24 -12.82 3.74
N ALA A 15 14.67 -14.09 3.82
CA ALA A 15 14.47 -15.08 2.76
C ALA A 15 12.99 -15.47 2.56
N ILE A 16 12.17 -15.45 3.62
CA ILE A 16 10.72 -15.67 3.54
C ILE A 16 10.00 -14.42 3.04
N LEU A 17 10.41 -13.25 3.50
CA LEU A 17 9.77 -11.98 3.16
C LEU A 17 9.91 -11.65 1.67
N PHE A 18 11.07 -11.94 1.08
CA PHE A 18 11.36 -11.67 -0.32
C PHE A 18 10.35 -12.28 -1.31
N PRO A 19 10.11 -13.61 -1.34
CA PRO A 19 9.13 -14.21 -2.25
C PRO A 19 7.70 -13.77 -1.97
N MET A 20 7.33 -13.56 -0.70
CA MET A 20 6.01 -13.01 -0.35
C MET A 20 5.80 -11.63 -0.98
N ALA A 21 6.82 -10.77 -0.90
CA ALA A 21 6.76 -9.42 -1.45
C ALA A 21 6.74 -9.40 -2.98
N ILE A 22 7.52 -10.28 -3.64
CA ILE A 22 7.49 -10.44 -5.11
C ILE A 22 6.11 -10.89 -5.61
N VAL A 23 5.50 -11.86 -4.93
CA VAL A 23 4.14 -12.31 -5.27
C VAL A 23 3.16 -11.17 -5.11
N GLY A 24 3.19 -10.47 -3.97
CA GLY A 24 2.34 -9.30 -3.72
C GLY A 24 2.51 -8.21 -4.77
N LEU A 25 3.75 -7.89 -5.16
CA LEU A 25 4.07 -6.92 -6.19
C LEU A 25 3.48 -7.33 -7.55
N THR A 26 3.68 -8.58 -7.95
CA THR A 26 3.20 -9.11 -9.23
C THR A 26 1.67 -9.11 -9.30
N CYS A 27 1.00 -9.50 -8.23
CA CYS A 27 -0.45 -9.46 -8.14
C CYS A 27 -0.99 -8.03 -8.28
N ASN A 28 -0.42 -7.07 -7.54
CA ASN A 28 -0.89 -5.69 -7.59
C ASN A 28 -0.60 -5.01 -8.94
N LEU A 29 0.55 -5.26 -9.56
CA LEU A 29 0.84 -4.76 -10.91
C LEU A 29 -0.12 -5.35 -11.95
N SER A 30 -0.49 -6.62 -11.78
CA SER A 30 -1.49 -7.28 -12.63
C SER A 30 -2.87 -6.63 -12.49
N VAL A 31 -3.28 -6.24 -11.27
CA VAL A 31 -4.52 -5.47 -11.03
C VAL A 31 -4.44 -4.09 -11.69
N VAL A 32 -3.31 -3.39 -11.57
CA VAL A 32 -3.09 -2.08 -12.23
C VAL A 32 -3.22 -2.20 -13.75
N PHE A 33 -2.59 -3.20 -14.34
CA PHE A 33 -2.68 -3.45 -15.78
C PHE A 33 -4.10 -3.80 -16.20
N PHE A 34 -4.75 -4.71 -15.48
CA PHE A 34 -6.13 -5.14 -15.75
C PHE A 34 -7.12 -3.97 -15.72
N LEU A 35 -7.05 -3.11 -14.69
CA LEU A 35 -7.92 -1.96 -14.53
C LEU A 35 -7.71 -0.90 -15.62
N LYS A 36 -6.48 -0.73 -16.12
CA LYS A 36 -6.18 0.18 -17.23
C LYS A 36 -6.69 -0.37 -18.57
N SER A 37 -6.69 -1.69 -18.73
CA SER A 37 -7.10 -2.36 -19.96
C SER A 37 -8.61 -2.57 -20.08
N MET A 38 -9.37 -2.49 -18.99
CA MET A 38 -10.81 -2.82 -18.97
C MET A 38 -11.71 -1.56 -19.01
N PRO A 39 -12.40 -1.25 -20.13
CA PRO A 39 -13.23 -0.06 -20.24
C PRO A 39 -14.43 -0.04 -19.29
N SER A 40 -14.99 -1.22 -18.96
CA SER A 40 -16.14 -1.32 -18.02
C SER A 40 -15.79 -0.93 -16.58
N LEU A 41 -14.50 -0.89 -16.24
CA LEU A 41 -13.98 -0.45 -14.94
C LEU A 41 -13.54 1.01 -14.96
N ASN A 42 -13.82 1.76 -16.03
CA ASN A 42 -13.61 3.22 -16.10
C ASN A 42 -14.71 3.98 -15.34
N ASN A 43 -14.86 3.63 -14.06
CA ASN A 43 -15.82 4.20 -13.13
C ASN A 43 -15.11 4.53 -11.80
N SER A 44 -15.87 5.03 -10.82
CA SER A 44 -15.32 5.43 -9.53
C SER A 44 -14.72 4.26 -8.74
N PHE A 45 -15.33 3.07 -8.79
CA PHE A 45 -14.78 1.87 -8.17
C PHE A 45 -13.42 1.49 -8.77
N GLY A 46 -13.32 1.47 -10.11
CA GLY A 46 -12.06 1.14 -10.78
C GLY A 46 -10.97 2.19 -10.53
N SER A 47 -11.32 3.47 -10.44
CA SER A 47 -10.37 4.54 -10.10
C SER A 47 -9.80 4.40 -8.68
N LEU A 48 -10.66 4.08 -7.70
CA LEU A 48 -10.26 3.85 -6.31
C LEU A 48 -9.36 2.61 -6.20
N THR A 49 -9.78 1.51 -6.84
CA THR A 49 -9.02 0.24 -6.83
C THR A 49 -7.67 0.41 -7.54
N LEU A 50 -7.61 1.19 -8.61
CA LEU A 50 -6.37 1.50 -9.33
C LEU A 50 -5.39 2.28 -8.45
N SER A 51 -5.89 3.29 -7.72
CA SER A 51 -5.07 4.02 -6.75
C SER A 51 -4.54 3.07 -5.67
N GLN A 52 -5.39 2.22 -5.10
CA GLN A 52 -4.97 1.29 -4.05
C GLN A 52 -3.90 0.31 -4.56
N ALA A 53 -4.15 -0.37 -5.68
CA ALA A 53 -3.20 -1.33 -6.24
C ALA A 53 -1.86 -0.67 -6.62
N THR A 54 -1.86 0.63 -6.97
CA THR A 54 -0.63 1.39 -7.22
C THR A 54 0.17 1.60 -5.93
N VAL A 55 -0.49 1.99 -4.83
CA VAL A 55 0.14 2.15 -3.51
C VAL A 55 0.64 0.82 -2.97
N ASP A 56 -0.15 -0.25 -3.10
CA ASP A 56 0.24 -1.59 -2.67
C ASP A 56 1.42 -2.12 -3.49
N SER A 57 1.47 -1.84 -4.80
CA SER A 57 2.65 -2.16 -5.63
C SER A 57 3.90 -1.43 -5.14
N PHE A 58 3.80 -0.13 -4.83
CA PHE A 58 4.92 0.63 -4.28
C PHE A 58 5.38 0.10 -2.93
N HIS A 59 4.45 -0.25 -2.04
CA HIS A 59 4.74 -0.86 -0.75
C HIS A 59 5.46 -2.21 -0.91
N GLN A 60 4.94 -3.11 -1.75
CA GLN A 60 5.55 -4.42 -2.01
C GLN A 60 6.91 -4.30 -2.72
N PHE A 61 7.11 -3.28 -3.55
CA PHE A 61 8.42 -2.97 -4.13
C PHE A 61 9.44 -2.64 -3.04
N LEU A 62 9.10 -1.76 -2.09
CA LEU A 62 9.99 -1.46 -0.96
C LEU A 62 10.25 -2.69 -0.08
N PHE A 63 9.23 -3.52 0.16
CA PHE A 63 9.42 -4.75 0.92
C PHE A 63 10.38 -5.72 0.23
N SER A 64 10.23 -5.90 -1.08
CA SER A 64 11.04 -6.85 -1.86
C SER A 64 12.47 -6.37 -2.11
N PHE A 65 12.66 -5.10 -2.43
CA PHE A 65 13.96 -4.58 -2.90
C PHE A 65 14.71 -3.78 -1.83
N TYR A 66 14.05 -3.44 -0.72
CA TYR A 66 14.68 -2.73 0.38
C TYR A 66 14.61 -3.49 1.69
N VAL A 67 13.41 -3.80 2.21
CA VAL A 67 13.26 -4.41 3.56
C VAL A 67 13.87 -5.81 3.61
N ALA A 68 13.48 -6.71 2.70
CA ALA A 68 13.98 -8.08 2.72
C ALA A 68 15.52 -8.15 2.54
N PRO A 69 16.14 -7.42 1.60
CA PRO A 69 17.60 -7.35 1.53
C PRO A 69 18.25 -6.69 2.76
N THR A 70 17.64 -5.66 3.35
CA THR A 70 18.18 -5.00 4.56
C THR A 70 18.23 -5.97 5.73
N ILE A 71 17.15 -6.73 5.93
CA ILE A 71 17.07 -7.77 6.96
C ILE A 71 18.11 -8.86 6.68
N PHE A 72 18.24 -9.33 5.44
CA PHE A 72 19.13 -10.43 5.08
C PHE A 72 20.62 -10.07 5.19
N PHE A 73 21.02 -8.91 4.65
CA PHE A 73 22.44 -8.51 4.55
C PHE A 73 22.93 -7.66 5.73
N ARG A 74 22.05 -6.97 6.46
CA ARG A 74 22.38 -6.09 7.60
C ARG A 74 23.52 -5.11 7.31
N ASN A 75 23.53 -4.52 6.12
CA ASN A 75 24.57 -3.58 5.71
C ASN A 75 24.31 -2.16 6.28
N SER A 76 25.35 -1.54 6.85
CA SER A 76 25.37 -0.15 7.34
C SER A 76 24.80 0.90 6.36
N PHE A 77 25.04 0.77 5.05
CA PHE A 77 24.51 1.69 4.04
C PHE A 77 22.98 1.64 3.96
N MET A 78 22.39 0.44 4.09
CA MET A 78 20.94 0.29 4.05
C MET A 78 20.31 0.89 5.31
N TYR A 79 20.93 0.70 6.47
CA TYR A 79 20.51 1.36 7.71
C TYR A 79 20.61 2.89 7.64
N ALA A 80 21.56 3.45 6.88
CA ALA A 80 21.66 4.91 6.72
C ALA A 80 20.45 5.54 6.00
N ILE A 81 19.70 4.75 5.23
CA ILE A 81 18.49 5.20 4.52
C ILE A 81 17.19 4.60 5.11
N SER A 82 17.28 3.91 6.24
CA SER A 82 16.14 3.17 6.81
C SER A 82 15.01 4.05 7.29
N ASP A 83 15.33 5.25 7.73
CA ASP A 83 14.33 6.18 8.26
C ASP A 83 13.43 6.67 7.12
N GLN A 84 14.02 7.04 5.98
CA GLN A 84 13.26 7.49 4.81
C GLN A 84 12.46 6.35 4.18
N CYS A 85 13.04 5.17 4.04
CA CYS A 85 12.34 4.01 3.49
C CYS A 85 11.24 3.50 4.43
N GLY A 86 11.49 3.48 5.74
CA GLY A 86 10.51 3.13 6.77
C GLY A 86 9.34 4.10 6.77
N TYR A 87 9.61 5.41 6.69
CA TYR A 87 8.57 6.44 6.54
C TYR A 87 7.70 6.22 5.30
N ALA A 88 8.32 5.95 4.15
CA ALA A 88 7.59 5.70 2.91
C ALA A 88 6.69 4.44 3.01
N ILE A 89 7.19 3.38 3.65
CA ILE A 89 6.44 2.14 3.90
C ILE A 89 5.22 2.39 4.77
N LEU A 90 5.40 3.07 5.91
CA LEU A 90 4.33 3.37 6.86
C LEU A 90 3.28 4.29 6.24
N SER A 91 3.72 5.30 5.48
CA SER A 91 2.82 6.17 4.72
C SER A 91 2.00 5.39 3.70
N ALA A 92 2.62 4.51 2.91
CA ALA A 92 1.91 3.67 1.96
C ALA A 92 0.88 2.76 2.65
N TYR A 93 1.24 2.18 3.80
CA TYR A 93 0.32 1.37 4.60
C TYR A 93 -0.89 2.17 5.09
N GLN A 94 -0.68 3.38 5.62
CA GLN A 94 -1.78 4.23 6.08
C GLN A 94 -2.73 4.63 4.93
N ILE A 95 -2.17 4.95 3.76
CA ILE A 95 -2.95 5.27 2.56
C ILE A 95 -3.77 4.07 2.12
N CYS A 96 -3.21 2.86 2.18
CA CYS A 96 -3.92 1.61 1.89
C CYS A 96 -5.12 1.43 2.81
N CYS A 97 -4.97 1.61 4.12
CA CYS A 97 -6.08 1.51 5.08
C CYS A 97 -7.22 2.49 4.74
N PHE A 98 -6.90 3.76 4.47
CA PHE A 98 -7.92 4.74 4.09
C PHE A 98 -8.57 4.44 2.74
N SER A 99 -7.79 3.95 1.77
CA SER A 99 -8.30 3.54 0.46
C SER A 99 -9.28 2.37 0.60
N HIS A 100 -8.99 1.39 1.44
CA HIS A 100 -9.88 0.27 1.73
C HIS A 100 -11.22 0.72 2.31
N VAL A 101 -11.19 1.64 3.29
CA VAL A 101 -12.41 2.24 3.85
C VAL A 101 -13.20 2.95 2.75
N LEU A 102 -12.52 3.69 1.89
CA LEU A 102 -13.15 4.44 0.79
C LEU A 102 -13.78 3.53 -0.27
N ILE A 103 -13.13 2.42 -0.62
CA ILE A 103 -13.66 1.41 -1.54
C ILE A 103 -14.88 0.72 -0.93
N SER A 104 -14.82 0.33 0.34
CA SER A 104 -15.94 -0.26 1.06
C SER A 104 -17.14 0.70 1.11
N PHE A 105 -16.88 1.99 1.37
CA PHE A 105 -17.91 3.01 1.36
C PHE A 105 -18.49 3.24 -0.04
N ASN A 106 -17.66 3.23 -1.08
CA ASN A 106 -18.12 3.27 -2.47
C ASN A 106 -19.08 2.13 -2.80
N ARG A 107 -18.74 0.90 -2.40
CA ARG A 107 -19.59 -0.29 -2.58
C ARG A 107 -20.90 -0.18 -1.79
N PHE A 108 -20.83 0.29 -0.56
CA PHE A 108 -22.00 0.51 0.28
C PHE A 108 -22.97 1.50 -0.40
N VAL A 109 -22.50 2.68 -0.81
CA VAL A 109 -23.37 3.69 -1.44
C VAL A 109 -23.92 3.21 -2.78
N ALA A 110 -23.14 2.47 -3.56
CA ALA A 110 -23.60 1.92 -4.85
C ALA A 110 -24.81 1.00 -4.70
N VAL A 111 -24.89 0.24 -3.60
CA VAL A 111 -25.97 -0.72 -3.34
C VAL A 111 -27.12 -0.09 -2.58
N TYR A 112 -26.83 0.62 -1.49
CA TYR A 112 -27.85 1.10 -0.55
C TYR A 112 -28.40 2.49 -0.89
N SER A 113 -27.68 3.30 -1.69
CA SER A 113 -28.13 4.63 -2.10
C SER A 113 -27.76 4.96 -3.55
N PRO A 114 -28.38 4.26 -4.52
CA PRO A 114 -28.05 4.42 -5.94
C PRO A 114 -28.36 5.83 -6.47
N LEU A 115 -29.34 6.53 -5.91
CA LEU A 115 -29.68 7.90 -6.30
C LEU A 115 -28.60 8.92 -5.87
N SER A 116 -27.96 8.70 -4.73
CA SER A 116 -26.87 9.57 -4.24
C SER A 116 -25.51 9.20 -4.82
N TYR A 117 -25.33 7.96 -5.30
CA TYR A 117 -24.07 7.47 -5.86
C TYR A 117 -23.45 8.38 -6.95
N PRO A 118 -24.17 8.80 -8.01
CA PRO A 118 -23.58 9.65 -9.05
C PRO A 118 -23.18 11.05 -8.55
N VAL A 119 -23.81 11.53 -7.48
CA VAL A 119 -23.48 12.83 -6.84
C VAL A 119 -22.22 12.69 -5.98
N LEU A 120 -22.16 11.66 -5.14
CA LEU A 120 -21.06 11.44 -4.21
C LEU A 120 -19.79 10.93 -4.91
N PHE A 121 -19.94 9.91 -5.76
CA PHE A 121 -18.86 9.25 -6.50
C PHE A 121 -18.87 9.64 -7.98
N SER A 122 -18.93 10.93 -8.27
CA SER A 122 -18.60 11.47 -9.59
C SER A 122 -17.09 11.34 -9.87
N LYS A 123 -16.68 11.36 -11.14
CA LYS A 123 -15.24 11.26 -11.51
C LYS A 123 -14.37 12.29 -10.77
N TRP A 124 -14.86 13.52 -10.64
CA TRP A 124 -14.16 14.60 -9.96
C TRP A 124 -14.11 14.42 -8.45
N ASN A 125 -15.23 14.03 -7.84
CA ASN A 125 -15.29 13.80 -6.39
C ASN A 125 -14.42 12.60 -5.99
N THR A 126 -14.47 11.51 -6.74
CA THR A 126 -13.61 10.34 -6.53
C THR A 126 -12.14 10.72 -6.59
N ARG A 127 -11.72 11.54 -7.57
CA ARG A 127 -10.33 12.00 -7.65
C ARG A 127 -9.94 12.87 -6.44
N LYS A 128 -10.83 13.77 -5.99
CA LYS A 128 -10.60 14.57 -4.78
C LYS A 128 -10.47 13.69 -3.53
N MET A 129 -11.31 12.66 -3.40
CA MET A 129 -11.28 11.72 -2.28
C MET A 129 -9.97 10.92 -2.26
N ILE A 130 -9.50 10.43 -3.42
CA ILE A 130 -8.19 9.77 -3.53
C ILE A 130 -7.08 10.71 -3.05
N VAL A 131 -6.99 11.93 -3.59
CA VAL A 131 -5.96 12.89 -3.18
C VAL A 131 -6.06 13.21 -1.68
N SER A 132 -7.27 13.33 -1.15
CA SER A 132 -7.50 13.57 0.29
C SER A 132 -7.00 12.40 1.14
N CYS A 133 -7.25 11.15 0.74
CA CYS A 133 -6.73 9.97 1.44
C CYS A 133 -5.20 9.95 1.49
N TRP A 134 -4.53 10.34 0.40
CA TRP A 134 -3.08 10.41 0.34
C TRP A 134 -2.53 11.49 1.27
N VAL A 135 -3.09 12.70 1.19
CA VAL A 135 -2.68 13.82 2.04
C VAL A 135 -2.90 13.50 3.51
N LEU A 136 -4.07 12.96 3.87
CA LEU A 136 -4.38 12.56 5.25
C LEU A 136 -3.45 11.46 5.75
N GLY A 137 -3.18 10.43 4.95
CA GLY A 137 -2.27 9.35 5.30
C GLY A 137 -0.86 9.85 5.63
N ILE A 138 -0.30 10.68 4.75
CA ILE A 138 1.03 11.27 4.92
C ILE A 138 1.06 12.22 6.13
N SER A 139 0.04 13.06 6.27
CA SER A 139 -0.02 14.05 7.37
C SER A 139 -0.08 13.37 8.73
N ILE A 140 -0.90 12.32 8.87
CA ILE A 140 -1.02 11.56 10.13
C ILE A 140 0.29 10.85 10.46
N MET A 141 0.94 10.21 9.47
CA MET A 141 2.24 9.57 9.70
C MET A 141 3.32 10.59 10.09
N THR A 142 3.34 11.77 9.45
CA THR A 142 4.26 12.85 9.80
C THR A 142 4.03 13.31 11.24
N PHE A 143 2.78 13.54 11.63
CA PHE A 143 2.44 13.96 12.98
C PHE A 143 2.81 12.89 14.02
N MET A 144 2.51 11.62 13.76
CA MET A 144 2.87 10.53 14.66
C MET A 144 4.38 10.39 14.87
N LEU A 145 5.19 10.61 13.84
CA LEU A 145 6.66 10.50 13.97
C LEU A 145 7.31 11.72 14.61
N GLN A 146 6.66 12.89 14.58
CA GLN A 146 7.17 14.10 15.23
C GLN A 146 6.83 14.17 16.72
N TYR A 147 5.72 13.56 17.15
CA TYR A 147 5.17 13.71 18.50
C TYR A 147 4.93 12.39 19.25
N GLY A 148 5.22 11.24 18.65
CA GLY A 148 5.16 9.91 19.27
C GLY A 148 6.52 9.43 19.72
#